data_AF-A0A970WKB3-F1
#
_entry.id   AF-A0A970WKB3-F1
#
_cell.length_a   1.000
_cell.length_b   1.000
_cell.length_c   1.000
_cell.angle_alpha   90.00
_cell.angle_beta   90.00
_cell.angle_gamma   90.00
#
_symmetry.space_group_name_H-M   'P 1'
#
loop_
_entity.id
_entity.type
_entity.pdbx_description
1 polymer ?
#
loop_
_entity_poly.entity_id
_entity_poly.type
_entity_poly.pdbx_seq_one_letter_code
_entity_poly.pdbx_strand_id
1 'polypeptide(L)'
;MPKSTVESRPRKPRPDFPLFPHATGRWAKKVRQKLVYFGKIADDPKGESALKLWLDQRDDLLAGRTPRRADGELTVKGAFDRFLHAKRQARDRGELSPRTWVAYQGTCVKIADTLGRSTPIA
;
A
#
# COMPACT_ATOMS: atom_id res chain seq x y z
N MET A 1 -23.27 -34.81 1.60
CA MET A 1 -22.46 -33.58 1.75
C MET A 1 -21.95 -33.20 0.36
N PRO A 2 -22.44 -32.12 -0.29
CA PRO A 2 -21.96 -31.80 -1.63
C PRO A 2 -20.52 -31.28 -1.55
N LYS A 3 -19.64 -31.87 -2.37
CA LYS A 3 -18.25 -31.44 -2.57
C LYS A 3 -18.28 -30.02 -3.13
N SER A 4 -17.60 -29.09 -2.46
CA SER A 4 -17.46 -27.70 -2.88
C SER A 4 -16.98 -27.64 -4.33
N THR A 5 -17.82 -27.06 -5.18
CA THR A 5 -17.56 -26.79 -6.60
C THR A 5 -16.27 -25.99 -6.68
N VAL A 6 -15.31 -26.48 -7.47
CA VAL A 6 -14.11 -25.74 -7.85
C VAL A 6 -14.60 -24.57 -8.71
N GLU A 7 -14.97 -23.45 -8.08
CA GLU A 7 -15.20 -22.21 -8.82
C GLU A 7 -13.94 -21.93 -9.62
N SER A 8 -14.15 -21.76 -10.91
CA SER A 8 -13.18 -21.57 -11.97
C SER A 8 -12.15 -20.53 -11.59
N ARG A 9 -11.03 -20.96 -10.99
CA ARG A 9 -9.89 -20.07 -10.76
C ARG A 9 -9.54 -19.43 -12.11
N PRO A 10 -9.60 -18.09 -12.23
CA PRO A 10 -9.30 -17.42 -13.48
C PRO A 10 -7.89 -17.82 -13.90
N ARG A 11 -7.72 -18.34 -15.12
CA ARG A 11 -6.40 -18.75 -15.60
C ARG A 11 -5.53 -17.52 -15.78
N LYS A 12 -4.21 -17.70 -15.69
CA LYS A 12 -3.28 -16.63 -16.02
C LYS A 12 -3.57 -16.13 -17.45
N PRO A 13 -3.45 -14.81 -17.72
CA PRO A 13 -3.74 -14.24 -19.04
C PRO A 13 -2.74 -14.75 -20.09
N ARG A 14 -1.50 -15.03 -19.68
CA ARG A 14 -0.43 -15.60 -20.50
C ARG A 14 0.54 -16.47 -19.69
N PRO A 15 1.27 -17.41 -20.33
CA PRO A 15 2.14 -18.36 -19.62
C PRO A 15 3.31 -17.70 -18.87
N ASP A 16 3.86 -16.63 -19.44
CA ASP A 16 4.97 -15.82 -18.91
C ASP A 16 4.54 -14.82 -17.83
N PHE A 17 3.25 -14.76 -17.49
CA PHE A 17 2.74 -13.80 -16.52
C PHE A 17 3.30 -14.08 -15.11
N PRO A 18 3.98 -13.09 -14.48
CA PRO A 18 4.74 -13.31 -13.25
C PRO A 18 3.86 -13.47 -12.01
N LEU A 19 2.59 -13.05 -12.05
CA LEU A 19 1.64 -13.16 -10.95
C LEU A 19 0.73 -14.38 -11.16
N PHE A 20 0.21 -14.92 -10.07
CA PHE A 20 -0.75 -16.01 -10.10
C PHE A 20 -2.08 -15.61 -9.45
N PRO A 21 -3.20 -16.19 -9.91
CA PRO A 21 -4.51 -15.98 -9.32
C PRO A 21 -4.59 -16.68 -7.96
N HIS A 22 -4.81 -15.94 -6.88
CA HIS A 22 -5.03 -16.51 -5.55
C HIS A 22 -6.50 -16.87 -5.33
N ALA A 23 -6.79 -17.82 -4.44
CA ALA A 23 -8.15 -18.27 -4.12
C ALA A 23 -9.07 -17.14 -3.61
N THR A 24 -8.49 -16.05 -3.12
CA THR A 24 -9.22 -14.84 -2.67
C THR A 24 -9.61 -13.90 -3.82
N GLY A 25 -9.41 -14.29 -5.08
CA GLY A 25 -9.73 -13.48 -6.25
C GLY A 25 -8.77 -12.31 -6.49
N ARG A 26 -7.51 -12.44 -6.06
CA ARG A 26 -6.48 -11.39 -6.17
C ARG A 26 -5.25 -11.88 -6.94
N TRP A 27 -4.60 -10.98 -7.66
CA TRP A 27 -3.28 -11.23 -8.23
C TRP A 27 -2.24 -11.28 -7.12
N ALA A 28 -1.44 -12.35 -7.08
CA ALA A 28 -0.46 -12.57 -6.03
C ALA A 28 0.89 -13.03 -6.57
N LYS A 29 1.95 -12.79 -5.79
CA LYS A 29 3.27 -13.39 -5.97
C LYS A 29 3.87 -13.82 -4.65
N LYS A 30 4.52 -14.98 -4.65
CA LYS A 30 5.30 -15.44 -3.50
C LYS A 30 6.69 -14.83 -3.60
N VAL A 31 7.07 -14.03 -2.61
CA VAL A 31 8.37 -13.36 -2.51
C VAL A 31 8.92 -13.59 -1.11
N ARG A 32 10.15 -14.13 -1.02
CA ARG A 32 10.83 -14.41 0.27
C ARG A 32 9.93 -15.12 1.30
N GLN A 33 9.27 -16.20 0.87
CA GLN A 33 8.30 -16.98 1.66
C GLN A 33 7.00 -16.26 2.08
N LYS A 34 6.79 -15.02 1.67
CA LYS A 34 5.55 -14.26 1.93
C LYS A 34 4.71 -14.12 0.66
N LEU A 35 3.38 -14.08 0.82
CA LEU A 35 2.45 -13.78 -0.26
C LEU A 35 2.21 -12.27 -0.32
N VAL A 36 2.46 -11.66 -1.47
CA VAL A 36 2.19 -10.24 -1.76
C VAL A 36 1.08 -10.15 -2.80
N TYR A 37 0.14 -9.23 -2.59
CA TYR A 37 -1.04 -9.06 -3.44
C TYR A 37 -0.95 -7.74 -4.22
N PHE A 38 -1.39 -7.75 -5.48
CA PHE A 38 -1.22 -6.65 -6.43
C PHE A 38 -2.56 -6.16 -7.03
N GLY A 39 -3.70 -6.54 -6.45
CA GLY A 39 -5.02 -6.10 -6.91
C GLY A 39 -6.03 -7.24 -7.01
N LYS A 40 -7.31 -6.88 -7.22
CA LYS A 40 -8.39 -7.85 -7.46
C LYS A 40 -8.41 -8.24 -8.94
N ILE A 41 -8.70 -9.51 -9.22
CA ILE A 41 -8.80 -10.02 -10.60
C ILE A 41 -10.08 -9.53 -11.27
N ALA A 42 -11.15 -9.30 -10.52
CA ALA A 42 -12.42 -8.79 -11.05
C ALA A 42 -12.26 -7.38 -11.68
N ASP A 43 -11.45 -6.53 -11.05
CA ASP A 43 -11.21 -5.15 -11.50
C ASP A 43 -10.17 -5.09 -12.63
N ASP A 44 -9.23 -6.03 -12.65
CA ASP A 44 -8.18 -6.15 -13.67
C ASP A 44 -7.99 -7.61 -14.12
N PRO A 45 -8.87 -8.12 -15.01
CA PRO A 45 -8.81 -9.51 -15.45
C PRO A 45 -7.55 -9.85 -16.25
N LYS A 46 -6.94 -8.86 -16.91
CA LYS A 46 -5.69 -9.01 -17.68
C LYS A 46 -4.44 -8.83 -16.84
N GLY A 47 -4.57 -8.32 -15.62
CA GLY A 47 -3.47 -8.13 -14.68
C GLY A 47 -2.48 -7.03 -15.10
N GLU A 48 -2.88 -6.07 -15.94
CA GLU A 48 -2.00 -5.01 -16.44
C GLU A 48 -1.60 -4.04 -15.31
N SER A 49 -2.57 -3.61 -14.50
CA SER A 49 -2.35 -2.77 -13.33
C SER A 49 -1.57 -3.53 -12.24
N ALA A 50 -1.89 -4.81 -12.05
CA ALA A 50 -1.19 -5.67 -11.13
C ALA A 50 0.27 -5.90 -11.55
N LEU A 51 0.53 -6.04 -12.86
CA LEU A 51 1.87 -6.17 -13.42
C LEU A 51 2.68 -4.90 -13.22
N LYS A 52 2.08 -3.72 -13.42
CA LYS A 52 2.74 -2.44 -13.16
C LYS A 52 3.16 -2.32 -11.69
N LEU A 53 2.24 -2.59 -10.76
CA LEU A 53 2.54 -2.62 -9.32
C LEU A 53 3.64 -3.63 -8.96
N TRP A 54 3.63 -4.79 -9.61
CA TRP A 54 4.70 -5.78 -9.45
C TRP A 54 6.04 -5.23 -9.92
N LEU A 55 6.12 -4.62 -11.11
CA LEU A 55 7.37 -4.07 -11.65
C LEU A 55 7.92 -2.95 -10.77
N ASP A 56 7.05 -2.04 -10.31
CA ASP A 56 7.43 -0.92 -9.45
C ASP A 56 7.97 -1.39 -8.09
N GLN A 57 7.39 -2.46 -7.53
CA GLN A 57 7.72 -2.94 -6.18
C GLN A 57 8.71 -4.12 -6.18
N ARG A 58 8.96 -4.76 -7.34
CA ARG A 58 9.71 -6.02 -7.43
C ARG A 58 11.06 -5.92 -6.75
N ASP A 59 11.82 -4.89 -7.07
CA ASP A 59 13.21 -4.79 -6.64
C ASP A 59 13.29 -4.58 -5.12
N ASP A 60 12.37 -3.80 -4.55
CA ASP A 60 12.22 -3.66 -3.10
C ASP A 60 11.79 -4.95 -2.42
N LEU A 61 10.78 -5.64 -2.97
CA LEU A 61 10.27 -6.90 -2.43
C LEU A 61 11.33 -8.02 -2.48
N LEU A 62 12.07 -8.12 -3.57
CA LEU A 62 13.17 -9.07 -3.73
C LEU A 62 14.33 -8.74 -2.80
N ALA A 63 14.67 -7.46 -2.62
CA ALA A 63 15.66 -6.99 -1.65
C ALA A 63 15.18 -7.11 -0.18
N GLY A 64 13.90 -7.44 0.04
CA GLY A 64 13.36 -7.59 1.38
C GLY A 64 12.96 -6.30 2.08
N ARG A 65 12.88 -5.20 1.35
CA ARG A 65 12.40 -3.91 1.83
C ARG A 65 10.87 -3.86 1.72
N THR A 66 10.24 -3.06 2.57
CA THR A 66 8.81 -2.75 2.40
C THR A 66 8.69 -1.75 1.25
N PRO A 67 8.00 -2.09 0.13
CA PRO A 67 7.86 -1.17 -0.98
C PRO A 67 7.17 0.11 -0.52
N ARG A 68 7.72 1.26 -0.91
CA ARG A 68 7.03 2.54 -0.72
C ARG A 68 5.78 2.52 -1.58
N ARG A 69 4.64 2.89 -1.01
CA ARG A 69 3.37 2.97 -1.75
C ARG A 69 3.59 3.85 -2.99
N ALA A 70 3.46 3.26 -4.16
CA ALA A 70 3.65 3.91 -5.46
C ALA A 70 2.37 4.63 -5.90
N ASP A 71 1.62 5.19 -4.95
CA ASP A 71 0.37 5.89 -5.27
C ASP A 71 0.69 7.22 -5.99
N GLY A 72 1.96 7.67 -6.00
CA GLY A 72 2.50 8.82 -6.74
C GLY A 72 2.00 10.17 -6.21
N GLU A 73 0.76 10.20 -5.75
CA GLU A 73 0.08 11.33 -5.16
C GLU A 73 0.40 11.37 -3.66
N LEU A 74 0.94 12.51 -3.23
CA LEU A 74 1.04 12.81 -1.82
C LEU A 74 -0.38 12.79 -1.26
N THR A 75 -0.68 11.92 -0.30
CA THR A 75 -1.97 11.92 0.37
C THR A 75 -1.92 12.81 1.60
N VAL A 76 -3.08 13.25 2.11
CA VAL A 76 -3.20 13.97 3.40
C VAL A 76 -2.45 13.22 4.50
N LYS A 77 -2.62 11.89 4.58
CA LYS A 77 -1.85 11.05 5.50
C LYS A 77 -0.35 11.12 5.22
N GLY A 78 0.08 10.97 3.97
CA GLY A 78 1.50 11.02 3.60
C GLY A 78 2.17 12.35 3.94
N ALA A 79 1.49 13.48 3.74
CA ALA A 79 1.99 14.79 4.10
C ALA A 79 2.12 14.97 5.62
N PHE A 80 1.10 14.57 6.38
CA PHE A 80 1.15 14.65 7.83
C PHE A 80 2.15 13.68 8.45
N ASP A 81 2.32 12.48 7.90
CA ASP A 81 3.37 11.56 8.35
C ASP A 81 4.76 12.20 8.20
N ARG A 82 5.02 12.87 7.06
CA ARG A 82 6.28 13.60 6.83
C ARG A 82 6.45 14.79 7.78
N PHE A 83 5.42 15.60 7.95
CA PHE A 83 5.44 16.77 8.84
C PHE A 83 5.66 16.36 10.30
N LEU A 84 4.88 15.40 10.79
CA LEU A 84 4.97 14.91 12.16
C LEU A 84 6.31 14.21 12.42
N HIS A 85 6.86 13.50 11.43
CA HIS A 85 8.21 12.96 11.56
C HIS A 85 9.25 14.06 11.80
N ALA A 86 9.22 15.14 11.00
CA ALA A 86 10.14 16.27 11.18
C ALA A 86 9.95 16.98 12.53
N LYS A 87 8.70 17.18 12.97
CA LYS A 87 8.41 17.82 14.27
C LYS A 87 8.77 16.93 15.47
N ARG A 88 8.68 15.60 15.34
CA ARG A 88 9.18 14.66 16.35
C ARG A 88 10.68 14.81 16.53
N GLN A 89 11.44 14.85 15.43
CA GLN A 89 12.89 15.05 15.51
C GLN A 89 13.24 16.40 16.15
N ALA A 90 12.54 17.48 15.82
CA ALA A 90 12.74 18.79 16.45
C ALA A 90 12.45 18.74 17.97
N ARG A 91 11.41 18.02 18.39
CA ARG A 91 11.12 17.80 19.81
C ARG A 91 12.23 17.03 20.50
N ASP A 92 12.71 15.96 19.87
CA ASP A 92 13.76 15.10 20.44
C ASP A 92 15.10 15.86 20.54
N ARG A 93 15.33 16.87 19.69
CA ARG A 93 16.47 17.81 19.78
C ARG A 93 16.24 18.98 20.75
N GLY A 94 15.08 19.08 21.38
CA GLY A 94 14.72 20.20 22.27
C GLY A 94 14.34 21.50 21.56
N GLU A 95 14.28 21.52 20.22
CA GLU A 95 13.85 22.66 19.41
C GLU A 95 12.32 22.87 19.44
N LEU A 96 11.57 21.86 19.91
CA LEU A 96 10.11 21.90 19.99
C LEU A 96 9.64 21.39 21.36
N SER A 97 8.73 22.13 21.99
CA SER A 97 8.17 21.68 23.26
C SER A 97 7.33 20.39 23.08
N PRO A 98 7.29 19.49 24.07
CA PRO A 98 6.40 18.32 24.06
C PRO A 98 4.92 18.70 23.92
N ARG A 99 4.51 19.83 24.50
CA ARG A 99 3.13 20.33 24.41
C ARG A 99 2.76 20.74 22.98
N THR A 100 3.65 21.45 22.29
CA THR A 100 3.45 21.85 20.89
C THR A 100 3.38 20.63 19.98
N TRP A 101 4.21 19.62 20.23
CA TRP A 101 4.17 18.35 19.52
C TRP A 101 2.82 17.63 19.63
N VAL A 102 2.25 17.57 20.84
CA VAL A 102 0.92 16.96 21.06
C VAL A 102 -0.17 17.76 20.34
N ALA A 103 -0.10 19.10 20.38
CA ALA A 103 -1.04 19.95 19.65
C ALA A 103 -0.99 19.71 18.13
N TYR A 104 0.21 19.60 17.55
CA TYR A 104 0.37 19.28 16.12
C TYR A 104 -0.25 17.94 15.74
N GLN A 105 -0.03 16.89 16.54
CA GLN A 105 -0.67 15.60 16.29
C GLN A 105 -2.20 15.73 16.31
N GLY A 106 -2.76 16.38 17.33
CA GLY A 106 -4.20 16.57 17.46
C GLY A 106 -4.80 17.33 16.27
N THR A 107 -4.12 18.39 15.82
CA THR A 107 -4.55 19.17 14.65
C THR A 107 -4.48 18.36 13.36
N CYS A 108 -3.40 17.61 13.12
CA CYS A 108 -3.28 16.74 11.95
C CYS A 108 -4.38 15.67 11.90
N VAL A 109 -4.75 15.10 13.06
CA VAL A 109 -5.87 14.13 13.14
C VAL A 109 -7.18 14.80 12.74
N LYS A 110 -7.50 15.96 13.32
CA LYS A 110 -8.74 16.69 12.98
C LYS A 110 -8.85 17.01 11.49
N ILE A 111 -7.75 17.48 10.89
CA ILE A 111 -7.71 17.80 9.46
C ILE A 111 -7.84 16.54 8.61
N ALA A 112 -7.16 15.45 8.99
CA ALA A 112 -7.24 14.19 8.26
C ALA A 112 -8.63 13.54 8.33
N ASP A 113 -9.34 13.72 9.44
CA ASP A 113 -10.70 13.21 9.62
C ASP A 113 -11.74 14.06 8.86
N THR A 114 -11.47 15.34 8.63
CA THR A 114 -12.34 16.22 7.80
C THR A 114 -12.08 16.06 6.30
N LEU A 115 -10.82 16.05 5.89
CA LEU A 115 -10.45 15.98 4.47
C LEU A 115 -10.39 14.56 3.91
N GLY A 116 -10.28 13.55 4.78
CA GLY A 116 -10.05 12.16 4.39
C GLY A 116 -8.55 11.83 4.29
N ARG A 117 -8.13 10.75 4.97
CA ARG A 117 -6.72 10.34 5.07
C ARG A 117 -6.10 9.92 3.74
N SER A 118 -6.89 9.31 2.88
CA SER A 118 -6.47 8.82 1.56
C SER A 118 -6.67 9.87 0.46
N THR A 119 -7.12 11.07 0.81
CA THR A 119 -7.34 12.14 -0.16
C THR A 119 -5.99 12.62 -0.71
N PRO A 120 -5.81 12.65 -2.04
CA PRO A 120 -4.61 13.18 -2.65
C PRO A 120 -4.55 14.71 -2.48
N ILE A 121 -3.35 15.23 -2.22
CA ILE A 121 -3.03 16.65 -2.20
C ILE A 121 -2.06 16.88 -3.35
N ALA A 122 -2.58 17.53 -4.40
CA ALA A 122 -1.84 17.95 -5.59
C ALA A 122 -1.14 19.30 -5.34
#